data_AF-A0A840VHY6-F1
#
_entry.id   AF-A0A840VHY6-F1
#
_cell.length_a   1.000
_cell.length_b   1.000
_cell.length_c   1.000
_cell.angle_alpha   90.00
_cell.angle_beta   90.00
_cell.angle_gamma   90.00
#
_symmetry.space_group_name_H-M   'P 1'
#
loop_
_entity.id
_entity.type
_entity.pdbx_description
1 polymer ?
#
loop_
_entity_poly.entity_id
_entity_poly.type
_entity_poly.pdbx_seq_one_letter_code
_entity_poly.pdbx_strand_id
1 'polypeptide(L)'
;MRSSTNGAPPLPEIAFLILDATYLKVRVDGSVRDCAILSALGIRRSDGKRMVLGLSCALSEVETHWHAFLISLKERGIGILDLITSDAHLGLRAALKATLDATPWQRCQFHLQQNAQAHIPRVDLRQKVAADIRSVFNAPGLAHAEARLAEISTYW
;
A
#
# COMPACT_ATOMS: atom_id res chain seq x y z
N MET A 1 19.93 12.07 16.54
CA MET A 1 19.11 11.01 15.92
C MET A 1 19.98 10.32 14.89
N ARG A 2 20.46 9.10 15.15
CA ARG A 2 21.40 8.42 14.25
C ARG A 2 20.64 8.00 12.98
N SER A 3 20.92 8.67 11.86
CA SER A 3 20.57 8.17 10.54
C SER A 3 21.36 6.88 10.31
N SER A 4 20.70 5.72 10.41
CA SER A 4 21.29 4.44 10.03
C SER A 4 21.14 4.24 8.53
N THR A 5 21.84 5.05 7.73
CA THR A 5 22.01 4.78 6.30
C THR A 5 23.48 4.41 6.09
N ASN A 6 23.75 3.10 6.10
CA ASN A 6 24.78 2.40 5.30
C ASN A 6 25.02 0.99 5.87
N GLY A 7 24.25 0.00 5.42
CA GLY A 7 24.50 -1.40 5.83
C GLY A 7 23.38 -2.41 5.52
N ALA A 8 22.21 -1.98 5.05
CA ALA A 8 21.19 -2.95 4.63
C ALA A 8 21.66 -3.66 3.34
N PRO A 9 21.51 -5.00 3.26
CA PRO A 9 21.98 -5.75 2.11
C PRO A 9 21.22 -5.35 0.83
N PRO A 10 21.85 -5.53 -0.34
CA PRO A 10 21.19 -5.41 -1.63
C PRO A 10 19.92 -6.27 -1.68
N LEU A 11 18.92 -5.79 -2.42
CA LEU A 11 17.68 -6.51 -2.62
C LEU A 11 17.83 -7.53 -3.76
N PRO A 12 17.22 -8.73 -3.64
CA PRO A 12 17.05 -9.62 -4.78
C PRO A 12 16.05 -9.01 -5.77
N GLU A 13 15.92 -9.61 -6.96
CA GLU A 13 14.88 -9.18 -7.91
C GLU A 13 13.48 -9.33 -7.33
N ILE A 14 12.75 -8.22 -7.28
CA ILE A 14 11.37 -8.14 -6.80
C ILE A 14 10.44 -7.98 -8.00
N ALA A 15 9.37 -8.77 -8.03
CA ALA A 15 8.32 -8.64 -9.04
C ALA A 15 7.23 -7.66 -8.59
N PHE A 16 6.77 -7.79 -7.35
CA PHE A 16 5.68 -6.99 -6.81
C PHE A 16 6.07 -6.33 -5.51
N LEU A 17 5.67 -5.07 -5.32
CA LEU A 17 5.89 -4.31 -4.10
C LEU A 17 4.53 -3.97 -3.46
N ILE A 18 4.40 -4.26 -2.17
CA ILE A 18 3.25 -3.88 -1.35
C ILE A 18 3.75 -2.87 -0.31
N LEU A 19 3.12 -1.71 -0.28
CA LEU A 19 3.41 -0.64 0.67
C LEU A 19 2.21 -0.40 1.58
N ASP A 20 2.48 -0.28 2.87
CA ASP A 20 1.46 -0.04 3.88
C ASP A 20 2.01 0.78 5.06
N ALA A 21 1.13 1.44 5.79
CA ALA A 21 1.47 2.16 7.00
C ALA A 21 0.61 1.68 8.18
N THR A 22 1.25 1.39 9.31
CA THR A 22 0.56 1.08 10.56
C THR A 22 0.93 2.10 11.61
N TYR A 23 -0.08 2.71 12.24
CA TYR A 23 0.14 3.66 13.33
C TYR A 23 0.32 2.93 14.66
N LEU A 24 1.44 3.19 15.33
CA LEU A 24 1.75 2.69 16.66
C LEU A 24 2.02 3.85 17.62
N LYS A 25 1.64 3.67 18.89
CA LYS A 25 2.02 4.59 19.97
C LYS A 25 3.46 4.33 20.37
N VAL A 26 4.30 5.34 20.25
CA VAL A 26 5.73 5.28 20.62
C VAL A 26 6.07 6.38 21.63
N ARG A 27 7.08 6.14 22.47
CA ARG A 27 7.58 7.16 23.40
C ARG A 27 8.77 7.89 22.79
N VAL A 28 8.62 9.19 22.57
CA VAL A 28 9.65 10.09 22.03
C VAL A 28 9.79 11.27 22.99
N ASP A 29 10.99 11.51 23.49
CA ASP A 29 11.33 12.61 24.40
C ASP A 29 10.35 12.74 25.58
N GLY A 30 10.08 11.60 26.23
CA GLY A 30 9.20 11.53 27.40
C GLY A 30 7.70 11.59 27.11
N SER A 31 7.29 11.81 25.85
CA SER A 31 5.88 11.89 25.45
C SER A 31 5.45 10.70 24.59
N VAL A 32 4.22 10.23 24.76
CA VAL A 32 3.63 9.22 23.87
C VAL A 32 3.07 9.92 22.63
N ARG A 33 3.49 9.47 21.44
CA ARG A 33 3.09 10.02 20.14
C ARG A 33 2.67 8.92 19.18
N ASP A 34 1.86 9.28 18.20
CA ASP A 34 1.59 8.43 17.04
C ASP A 34 2.82 8.42 16.10
N CYS A 35 3.32 7.24 15.78
CA CYS A 35 4.30 7.01 14.71
C CYS A 35 3.68 6.13 13.63
N ALA A 36 3.80 6.54 12.37
CA ALA A 36 3.55 5.72 11.21
C ALA A 36 4.75 4.80 10.98
N ILE A 37 4.51 3.48 11.06
CA ILE A 37 5.45 2.45 10.61
C ILE A 37 5.17 2.21 9.13
N LEU A 38 6.03 2.79 8.29
CA LEU A 38 6.00 2.59 6.85
C LEU A 38 6.65 1.24 6.55
N SER A 39 5.97 0.39 5.79
CA SER A 39 6.41 -0.96 5.51
C SER A 39 6.46 -1.25 4.02
N ALA A 40 7.46 -2.03 3.63
CA ALA A 40 7.61 -2.53 2.26
C ALA A 40 7.72 -4.05 2.28
N LEU A 41 6.75 -4.74 1.70
CA LEU A 41 6.81 -6.16 1.40
C LEU A 41 7.05 -6.36 -0.10
N GLY A 42 8.02 -7.21 -0.43
CA GLY A 42 8.32 -7.62 -1.79
C GLY A 42 7.90 -9.05 -2.04
N ILE A 43 7.49 -9.33 -3.27
CA ILE A 43 7.34 -10.68 -3.80
C ILE A 43 8.55 -10.95 -4.70
N ARG A 44 9.39 -11.91 -4.32
CA ARG A 44 10.59 -12.23 -5.10
C ARG A 44 10.21 -12.79 -6.47
N ARG A 45 10.90 -12.32 -7.50
CA ARG A 45 10.69 -12.79 -8.88
C ARG A 45 11.06 -14.26 -9.06
N SER A 46 12.07 -14.74 -8.35
CA SER A 46 12.61 -16.10 -8.53
C SER A 46 11.71 -17.24 -8.05
N ASP A 47 10.90 -17.03 -7.01
CA ASP A 47 10.07 -18.10 -6.43
C ASP A 47 8.69 -17.65 -5.94
N GLY A 48 8.33 -16.38 -6.13
CA GLY A 48 7.05 -15.82 -5.70
C GLY A 48 6.90 -15.69 -4.18
N LYS A 49 7.96 -15.89 -3.38
CA LYS A 49 7.84 -15.77 -1.91
C LYS A 49 7.85 -14.33 -1.46
N ARG A 50 7.07 -14.07 -0.40
CA ARG A 50 7.02 -12.77 0.28
C ARG A 50 8.27 -12.56 1.13
N MET A 51 8.75 -11.32 1.19
CA MET A 51 9.79 -10.90 2.11
C MET A 51 9.58 -9.46 2.54
N VAL A 52 9.99 -9.13 3.76
CA VAL A 52 10.04 -7.73 4.21
C VAL A 52 11.30 -7.10 3.61
N LEU A 53 11.11 -6.05 2.82
CA LEU A 53 12.21 -5.31 2.20
C LEU A 53 12.75 -4.27 3.17
N GLY A 54 11.88 -3.63 3.95
CA GLY A 54 12.27 -2.65 4.94
C GLY A 54 11.08 -2.12 5.74
N LEU A 55 11.42 -1.45 6.84
CA LEU A 55 10.50 -0.70 7.69
C LEU A 55 11.13 0.67 7.97
N SER A 56 10.30 1.71 8.13
CA SER A 56 10.71 3.02 8.59
C SER A 56 9.70 3.54 9.61
N CYS A 57 10.15 4.12 10.73
CA CYS A 57 9.26 4.85 11.65
C CYS A 57 9.36 6.34 11.35
N ALA A 58 8.20 6.95 11.09
CA ALA A 58 8.05 8.36 10.82
C ALA A 58 6.89 8.95 11.64
N LEU A 59 6.95 10.22 11.99
CA LEU A 59 5.88 10.85 12.79
C LEU A 59 4.59 11.11 11.98
N SER A 60 4.61 10.86 10.67
CA SER A 60 3.46 11.01 9.77
C SER A 60 3.73 10.34 8.42
N GLU A 61 2.71 10.26 7.57
CA GLU A 61 2.78 9.75 6.20
C GLU A 61 2.95 10.87 5.14
N VAL A 62 3.55 12.00 5.50
CA VAL A 62 3.85 13.05 4.53
C VAL A 62 4.82 12.54 3.46
N GLU A 63 4.75 13.15 2.28
CA GLU A 63 5.52 12.73 1.10
C GLU A 63 7.01 12.56 1.38
N THR A 64 7.63 13.48 2.14
CA THR A 64 9.06 13.43 2.44
C THR A 64 9.49 12.17 3.19
N HIS A 65 8.64 11.63 4.07
CA HIS A 65 8.93 10.40 4.79
C HIS A 65 8.84 9.18 3.86
N TRP A 66 7.81 9.12 3.03
CA TRP A 66 7.67 8.08 2.01
C TRP A 66 8.79 8.13 0.98
N HIS A 67 9.13 9.34 0.51
CA HIS A 67 10.19 9.56 -0.45
C HIS A 67 11.53 9.05 0.08
N ALA A 68 11.92 9.45 1.30
CA ALA A 68 13.15 8.96 1.93
C ALA A 68 13.17 7.42 2.05
N PHE A 69 12.04 6.81 2.43
CA PHE A 69 11.94 5.36 2.53
C PHE A 69 12.09 4.67 1.16
N LEU A 70 11.42 5.16 0.12
CA LEU A 70 11.47 4.60 -1.23
C LEU A 70 12.85 4.77 -1.88
N ILE A 71 13.53 5.91 -1.64
CA ILE A 71 14.92 6.11 -2.04
C ILE A 71 15.83 5.04 -1.42
N SER A 72 15.65 4.72 -0.13
CA SER A 72 16.45 3.66 0.52
C SER A 72 16.27 2.28 -0.13
N LEU A 73 15.10 1.98 -0.71
CA LEU A 73 14.88 0.75 -1.47
C LEU A 73 15.54 0.80 -2.85
N LYS A 74 15.53 1.96 -3.52
CA LYS A 74 16.22 2.17 -4.81
C LYS A 74 17.73 2.04 -4.67
N GLU A 75 18.31 2.63 -3.64
CA GLU A 75 19.75 2.53 -3.34
C GLU A 75 20.21 1.09 -3.10
N ARG A 76 19.30 0.23 -2.64
CA ARG A 76 19.55 -1.21 -2.46
C ARG A 76 19.24 -2.06 -3.71
N GLY A 77 18.84 -1.43 -4.81
CA GLY A 77 18.69 -2.10 -6.10
C GLY A 77 17.32 -2.76 -6.34
N ILE A 78 16.22 -2.20 -5.81
CA ILE A 78 14.86 -2.78 -6.01
C ILE A 78 14.45 -2.95 -7.49
N GLY A 79 15.07 -2.22 -8.42
CA GLY A 79 14.85 -2.37 -9.87
C GLY A 79 13.47 -1.89 -10.35
N ILE A 80 13.08 -2.33 -11.54
CA ILE A 80 11.74 -2.10 -12.11
C ILE A 80 10.85 -3.27 -11.73
N LEU A 81 9.72 -2.94 -11.11
CA LEU A 81 8.72 -3.89 -10.62
C LEU A 81 7.58 -4.02 -11.64
N ASP A 82 6.86 -5.14 -11.58
CA ASP A 82 5.68 -5.41 -12.42
C ASP A 82 4.44 -4.67 -11.93
N LEU A 83 4.29 -4.48 -10.61
CA LEU A 83 3.19 -3.74 -9.98
C LEU A 83 3.55 -3.27 -8.57
N ILE A 84 3.11 -2.06 -8.22
CA ILE A 84 3.08 -1.56 -6.85
C ILE A 84 1.64 -1.51 -6.35
N THR A 85 1.39 -2.06 -5.16
CA THR A 85 0.09 -2.01 -4.48
C THR A 85 0.19 -1.26 -3.16
N SER A 86 -0.68 -0.28 -2.93
CA SER A 86 -0.76 0.45 -1.66
C SER A 86 -2.14 1.05 -1.43
N ASP A 87 -2.44 1.60 -0.25
CA ASP A 87 -3.58 2.53 -0.15
C ASP A 87 -3.32 3.83 -0.96
N ALA A 88 -4.38 4.61 -1.18
CA ALA A 88 -4.36 5.86 -1.93
C ALA A 88 -3.95 7.08 -1.09
N HIS A 89 -3.12 6.89 -0.06
CA HIS A 89 -2.60 8.00 0.76
C HIS A 89 -1.84 9.01 -0.11
N LEU A 90 -2.18 10.29 0.00
CA LEU A 90 -1.69 11.33 -0.92
C LEU A 90 -0.16 11.46 -0.90
N GLY A 91 0.44 11.45 0.30
CA GLY A 91 1.91 11.52 0.45
C GLY A 91 2.63 10.32 -0.18
N LEU A 92 2.04 9.13 -0.09
CA LEU A 92 2.60 7.92 -0.70
C LEU A 92 2.49 7.97 -2.23
N ARG A 93 1.33 8.37 -2.78
CA ARG A 93 1.14 8.48 -4.23
C ARG A 93 2.09 9.50 -4.85
N ALA A 94 2.31 10.63 -4.19
CA ALA A 94 3.28 11.64 -4.63
C ALA A 94 4.71 11.09 -4.62
N ALA A 95 5.12 10.45 -3.52
CA ALA A 95 6.45 9.85 -3.42
C ALA A 95 6.68 8.73 -4.46
N LEU A 96 5.67 7.89 -4.73
CA LEU A 96 5.73 6.87 -5.78
C LEU A 96 5.94 7.51 -7.16
N LYS A 97 5.19 8.55 -7.50
CA LYS A 97 5.36 9.30 -8.75
C LYS A 97 6.75 9.95 -8.86
N ALA A 98 7.36 10.34 -7.75
CA ALA A 98 8.70 10.93 -7.76
C ALA A 98 9.83 9.89 -7.87
N THR A 99 9.60 8.65 -7.44
CA THR A 99 10.68 7.66 -7.23
C THR A 99 10.56 6.40 -8.09
N LEU A 100 9.36 5.90 -8.36
CA LEU A 100 9.06 4.63 -9.02
C LEU A 100 7.96 4.80 -10.10
N ASP A 101 8.04 5.85 -10.89
CA ASP A 101 7.04 6.23 -11.90
C ASP A 101 6.93 5.27 -13.10
N ALA A 102 8.01 4.53 -13.40
CA ALA A 102 8.05 3.55 -14.46
C ALA A 102 7.26 2.26 -14.15
N THR A 103 6.83 2.05 -12.90
CA THR A 103 6.06 0.88 -12.47
C THR A 103 4.58 1.23 -12.34
N PRO A 104 3.65 0.42 -12.88
CA PRO A 104 2.23 0.66 -12.69
C PRO A 104 1.84 0.55 -11.21
N TRP A 105 0.89 1.38 -10.80
CA TRP A 105 0.35 1.41 -9.44
C TRP A 105 -1.12 0.99 -9.42
N GLN A 106 -1.47 0.17 -8.45
CA GLN A 106 -2.84 -0.22 -8.14
C GLN A 106 -3.17 0.10 -6.68
N ARG A 107 -4.36 0.67 -6.45
CA ARG A 107 -4.89 0.80 -5.08
C ARG A 107 -5.23 -0.57 -4.49
N CYS A 108 -4.84 -0.79 -3.25
CA CYS A 108 -5.13 -2.01 -2.50
C CYS A 108 -6.64 -2.24 -2.39
N GLN A 109 -7.11 -3.38 -2.90
CA GLN A 109 -8.53 -3.78 -2.83
C GLN A 109 -9.02 -3.97 -1.39
N PHE A 110 -8.15 -4.41 -0.47
CA PHE A 110 -8.49 -4.53 0.95
C PHE A 110 -8.84 -3.18 1.57
N HIS A 111 -7.95 -2.18 1.42
CA HIS A 111 -8.18 -0.83 1.92
C HIS A 111 -9.38 -0.16 1.22
N LEU A 112 -9.51 -0.32 -0.10
CA LEU A 112 -10.67 0.16 -0.83
C LEU A 112 -11.97 -0.41 -0.25
N GLN A 113 -12.02 -1.72 0.01
CA GLN A 113 -13.19 -2.37 0.57
C GLN A 113 -13.48 -1.92 2.01
N GLN A 114 -12.47 -1.79 2.87
CA GLN A 114 -12.64 -1.25 4.22
C GLN A 114 -13.18 0.19 4.20
N ASN A 115 -12.63 1.05 3.34
CA ASN A 115 -13.06 2.43 3.20
C ASN A 115 -14.52 2.49 2.72
N ALA A 116 -14.91 1.63 1.77
CA ALA A 116 -16.30 1.55 1.32
C ALA A 116 -17.26 1.15 2.47
N GLN A 117 -16.86 0.22 3.35
CA GLN A 117 -17.69 -0.20 4.49
C GLN A 117 -17.95 0.92 5.50
N ALA A 118 -17.05 1.91 5.61
CA ALA A 118 -17.25 3.07 6.49
C ALA A 118 -18.46 3.93 6.05
N HIS A 119 -18.85 3.86 4.78
CA HIS A 119 -20.00 4.59 4.23
C HIS A 119 -21.32 3.83 4.37
N ILE A 120 -21.32 2.60 4.90
CA ILE A 120 -22.53 1.79 5.06
C ILE A 120 -23.08 1.95 6.48
N PRO A 121 -24.18 2.72 6.67
CA PRO A 121 -24.70 3.07 8.00
C PRO A 121 -25.33 1.87 8.70
N ARG A 122 -25.89 0.93 7.93
CA ARG A 122 -26.62 -0.23 8.41
C ARG A 122 -25.71 -1.46 8.49
N VAL A 123 -25.48 -1.94 9.70
CA VAL A 123 -24.58 -3.08 9.97
C VAL A 123 -25.04 -4.35 9.27
N ASP A 124 -26.36 -4.59 9.20
CA ASP A 124 -26.96 -5.73 8.51
C ASP A 124 -26.69 -5.74 7.00
N LEU A 125 -26.44 -4.58 6.40
CA LEU A 125 -26.15 -4.45 4.97
C LEU A 125 -24.67 -4.61 4.63
N ARG A 126 -23.75 -4.42 5.59
CA ARG A 126 -22.30 -4.43 5.36
C ARG A 126 -21.80 -5.69 4.67
N GLN A 127 -22.29 -6.86 5.11
CA GLN A 127 -21.90 -8.14 4.52
C GLN A 127 -22.35 -8.26 3.06
N LYS A 128 -23.57 -7.80 2.74
CA LYS A 128 -24.10 -7.82 1.37
C LYS A 128 -23.30 -6.88 0.47
N VAL A 129 -23.12 -5.63 0.88
CA VAL A 129 -22.32 -4.64 0.14
C VAL A 129 -20.88 -5.14 -0.06
N ALA A 130 -20.28 -5.75 0.96
CA ALA A 130 -18.94 -6.33 0.86
C ALA A 130 -18.85 -7.46 -0.18
N ALA A 131 -19.88 -8.30 -0.29
CA ALA A 131 -19.95 -9.35 -1.30
C ALA A 131 -20.14 -8.75 -2.70
N ASP A 132 -21.00 -7.74 -2.85
CA ASP A 132 -21.25 -7.04 -4.11
C ASP A 132 -19.98 -6.36 -4.64
N ILE A 133 -19.25 -5.62 -3.80
CA ILE A 133 -17.95 -5.02 -4.16
C ILE A 133 -16.95 -6.11 -4.58
N ARG A 134 -16.89 -7.23 -3.84
CA ARG A 134 -15.97 -8.33 -4.17
C ARG A 134 -16.31 -8.98 -5.50
N SER A 135 -17.58 -9.01 -5.90
CA SER A 135 -18.00 -9.53 -7.20
C SER A 135 -17.40 -8.72 -8.38
N VAL A 136 -17.16 -7.42 -8.19
CA VAL A 136 -16.47 -6.57 -9.17
C VAL A 136 -15.00 -6.98 -9.31
N PHE A 137 -14.30 -7.20 -8.19
CA PHE A 137 -12.89 -7.60 -8.19
C PHE A 137 -12.66 -8.99 -8.80
N ASN A 138 -13.61 -9.90 -8.59
CA ASN A 138 -13.53 -11.27 -9.09
C ASN A 138 -14.13 -11.45 -10.49
N ALA A 139 -14.53 -10.36 -11.15
CA ALA A 139 -15.09 -10.43 -12.49
C ALA A 139 -14.05 -10.98 -13.49
N PRO A 140 -14.46 -11.76 -14.52
CA PRO A 140 -13.53 -12.40 -15.46
C PRO A 140 -12.66 -11.44 -16.30
N GLY A 141 -13.01 -10.16 -16.33
CA GLY A 141 -12.27 -9.13 -17.07
C GLY A 141 -12.92 -7.76 -16.92
N LEU A 142 -12.27 -6.73 -17.47
CA LEU A 142 -12.63 -5.33 -17.27
C LEU A 142 -14.09 -5.04 -17.64
N ALA A 143 -14.56 -5.46 -18.83
CA ALA A 143 -15.93 -5.22 -19.26
C ALA A 143 -16.98 -5.81 -18.30
N HIS A 144 -16.72 -6.99 -17.74
CA HIS A 144 -17.60 -7.61 -16.75
C HIS A 144 -17.53 -6.88 -15.40
N ALA A 145 -16.34 -6.42 -15.00
CA ALA A 145 -16.16 -5.63 -13.78
C ALA A 145 -16.92 -4.29 -13.87
N GLU A 146 -16.82 -3.58 -15.00
CA GLU A 146 -17.52 -2.32 -15.26
C GLU A 146 -19.05 -2.52 -15.26
N ALA A 147 -19.54 -3.58 -15.91
CA ALA A 147 -20.96 -3.91 -15.90
C ALA A 147 -21.46 -4.24 -14.47
N ARG A 148 -20.69 -5.02 -13.69
CA ARG A 148 -21.02 -5.28 -12.28
C ARG A 148 -21.00 -4.01 -11.44
N LEU A 149 -19.99 -3.15 -11.62
CA LEU A 149 -19.89 -1.88 -10.91
C LEU A 149 -21.10 -0.99 -11.19
N ALA A 150 -21.50 -0.84 -12.45
CA ALA A 150 -22.66 -0.06 -12.83
C ALA A 150 -23.97 -0.58 -12.20
N GLU A 151 -24.14 -1.90 -12.14
CA GLU A 151 -25.31 -2.51 -11.50
C GLU A 151 -25.35 -2.21 -10.00
N ILE A 152 -24.25 -2.46 -9.28
CA ILE A 152 -24.22 -2.26 -7.82
C ILE A 152 -24.34 -0.79 -7.44
N SER A 153 -23.79 0.14 -8.24
CA SER A 153 -23.90 1.59 -8.01
C SER A 153 -25.29 2.15 -8.28
N THR A 154 -26.14 1.44 -9.00
CA THR A 154 -27.55 1.82 -9.15
C THR A 154 -28.38 1.35 -7.94
N TYR A 155 -27.94 0.27 -7.30
CA TYR A 155 -28.65 -0.35 -6.19
C TYR A 155 -28.27 0.26 -4.81
N TRP A 156 -27.03 0.73 -4.66
CA TRP A 156 -26.47 1.31 -3.44
C TRP A 156 -26.22 2.80 -3.56
#